data_AF-A0A5P3AGD9-F1
#
_entry.id   AF-A0A5P3AGD9-F1
#
_cell.length_a   1.000
_cell.length_b   1.000
_cell.length_c   1.000
_cell.angle_alpha   90.00
_cell.angle_beta   90.00
_cell.angle_gamma   90.00
#
_symmetry.space_group_name_H-M   'P 1'
#
loop_
_entity.id
_entity.type
_entity.pdbx_description
1 polymer ?
#
loop_
_entity_poly.entity_id
_entity_poly.type
_entity_poly.pdbx_seq_one_letter_code
_entity_poly.pdbx_strand_id
1 'polypeptide(L)'
;MIFKHTSSEPGLWRGWLKNGQSVEISTSKHGWDFGGGVHVHSNDEDRGDRMLFLKFWRLTVVLPLGVIDHPWPAMDGPQWSAYASKEFGLTFHWGLRRKSFDWPWDWHTLAYEMQLPKHEKQIGPDDEGAWVDVFNREAEPYKEHHPYTYTLKNGTVQERVATVSKRRHVLTWRAFKSLGWPFWIKESIDVEFDGEVGERTGSWKGGTIGCGYDLRPGETMLDALRRMEGERIFR
;
A
#
# COMPACT_ATOMS: atom_id res chain seq x y z
N MET A 1 16.36 -23.16 -30.17
CA MET A 1 15.49 -22.52 -29.18
C MET A 1 15.25 -23.57 -28.11
N ILE A 2 15.68 -23.34 -26.87
CA ILE A 2 15.43 -24.25 -25.75
C ILE A 2 14.46 -23.52 -24.84
N PHE A 3 13.23 -23.99 -24.74
CA PHE A 3 12.30 -23.57 -23.69
C PHE A 3 12.66 -24.34 -22.43
N LYS A 4 13.09 -23.64 -21.38
CA LYS A 4 13.20 -24.25 -20.05
C LYS A 4 12.05 -23.70 -19.21
N HIS A 5 11.14 -24.58 -18.82
CA HIS A 5 10.21 -24.26 -17.74
C HIS A 5 11.02 -24.19 -16.44
N THR A 6 11.09 -23.02 -15.82
CA THR A 6 11.72 -22.86 -14.51
C THR A 6 10.73 -23.28 -13.45
N SER A 7 10.93 -24.46 -12.85
CA SER A 7 10.07 -24.96 -11.77
C SER A 7 10.05 -24.07 -10.53
N SER A 8 10.99 -23.12 -10.44
CA SER A 8 11.11 -22.13 -9.37
C SER A 8 10.05 -21.02 -9.43
N GLU A 9 9.41 -20.77 -10.59
CA GLU A 9 8.50 -19.64 -10.78
C GLU A 9 7.18 -20.13 -11.42
N PRO A 10 6.20 -20.58 -10.61
CA PRO A 10 4.93 -21.10 -11.11
C PRO A 10 4.21 -20.08 -12.01
N GLY A 11 3.97 -20.46 -13.27
CA GLY A 11 3.30 -19.61 -14.24
C GLY A 11 4.22 -18.68 -15.03
N LEU A 12 5.55 -18.84 -14.95
CA LEU A 12 6.51 -18.23 -15.85
C LEU A 12 7.12 -19.29 -16.79
N TRP A 13 7.15 -18.97 -18.08
CA TRP A 13 7.86 -19.74 -19.10
C TRP A 13 8.89 -18.83 -19.76
N ARG A 14 10.14 -19.33 -19.86
CA ARG A 14 11.23 -18.59 -20.51
C ARG A 14 11.88 -19.46 -21.58
N GLY A 15 12.12 -18.86 -22.74
CA GLY A 15 12.80 -19.49 -23.88
C GLY A 15 13.97 -18.63 -24.32
N TRP A 16 15.18 -19.19 -24.35
CA TRP A 16 16.39 -18.43 -24.69
C TRP A 16 16.68 -18.51 -26.19
N LEU A 17 17.02 -17.36 -26.75
CA LEU A 17 17.54 -17.19 -28.10
C LEU A 17 19.06 -17.35 -28.10
N LYS A 18 19.64 -17.55 -29.30
CA LYS A 18 21.09 -17.72 -29.46
C LYS A 18 21.88 -16.46 -29.10
N ASN A 19 21.25 -15.29 -29.13
CA ASN A 19 21.85 -14.00 -28.81
C ASN A 19 21.75 -13.64 -27.31
N GLY A 20 21.43 -14.61 -26.44
CA GLY A 20 21.34 -14.40 -24.99
C GLY A 20 19.97 -13.87 -24.52
N GLN A 21 19.19 -13.22 -25.39
CA GLN A 21 17.87 -12.70 -25.04
C GLN A 21 16.86 -13.81 -24.77
N SER A 22 15.83 -13.51 -24.00
CA SER A 22 14.79 -14.47 -23.67
C SER A 22 13.40 -14.00 -24.09
N VAL A 23 12.58 -14.95 -24.56
CA VAL A 23 11.14 -14.82 -24.67
C VAL A 23 10.55 -15.22 -23.33
N GLU A 24 9.71 -14.37 -22.76
CA GLU A 24 9.02 -14.66 -21.50
C GLU A 24 7.51 -14.70 -21.71
N ILE A 25 6.86 -15.66 -21.10
CA ILE A 25 5.40 -15.72 -20.99
C ILE A 25 5.09 -15.90 -19.52
N SER A 26 4.29 -15.04 -18.94
CA SER A 26 3.91 -15.15 -17.54
C SER A 26 2.41 -15.03 -17.34
N THR A 27 1.88 -15.79 -16.38
CA THR A 27 0.51 -15.67 -15.89
C THR A 27 0.55 -15.12 -14.48
N SER A 28 0.18 -13.85 -14.30
CA SER A 28 0.08 -13.25 -12.97
C SER A 28 -1.10 -13.83 -12.19
N LYS A 29 -0.92 -14.07 -10.89
CA LYS A 29 -2.01 -14.39 -9.96
C LYS A 29 -2.70 -13.13 -9.42
N HIS A 30 -2.07 -11.96 -9.53
CA HIS A 30 -2.51 -10.71 -8.95
C HIS A 30 -2.95 -9.72 -10.02
N GLY A 31 -4.14 -9.14 -9.83
CA GLY A 31 -4.68 -8.09 -10.70
C GLY A 31 -5.03 -8.53 -12.13
N TRP A 32 -5.26 -7.52 -12.96
CA TRP A 32 -5.36 -7.60 -14.42
C TRP A 32 -4.58 -6.43 -15.01
N ASP A 33 -3.95 -6.68 -16.16
CA ASP A 33 -3.23 -5.69 -16.96
C ASP A 33 -3.62 -5.83 -18.43
N PHE A 34 -3.79 -4.72 -19.13
CA PHE A 34 -3.93 -4.66 -20.58
C PHE A 34 -2.94 -3.66 -21.17
N GLY A 35 -2.57 -3.90 -22.43
CA GLY A 35 -1.81 -2.96 -23.23
C GLY A 35 -0.52 -3.55 -23.72
N GLY A 36 0.40 -2.68 -24.09
CA GLY A 36 1.67 -3.11 -24.64
C GLY A 36 2.57 -1.97 -24.99
N GLY A 37 3.81 -2.32 -25.31
CA GLY A 37 4.78 -1.34 -25.75
C GLY A 37 6.18 -1.89 -25.84
N VAL A 38 7.06 -1.03 -26.33
CA VAL A 38 8.49 -1.30 -26.45
C VAL A 38 9.19 -0.72 -25.24
N HIS A 39 9.96 -1.58 -24.57
CA HIS A 39 10.79 -1.26 -23.43
C HIS A 39 12.25 -1.41 -23.81
N VAL A 40 13.10 -0.65 -23.14
CA VAL A 40 14.54 -0.86 -23.15
C VAL A 40 14.96 -1.10 -21.70
N HIS A 41 15.46 -2.30 -21.41
CA HIS A 41 16.01 -2.63 -20.10
C HIS A 41 17.50 -2.90 -20.20
N SER A 42 18.26 -2.53 -19.17
CA SER A 42 19.66 -2.92 -19.03
C SER A 42 19.79 -4.42 -18.79
N ASN A 43 20.77 -5.05 -19.41
CA ASN A 43 21.19 -6.41 -19.13
C ASN A 43 22.52 -6.44 -18.34
N ASP A 44 22.97 -7.63 -17.94
CA ASP A 44 24.19 -7.84 -17.15
C ASP A 44 25.49 -7.38 -17.86
N GLU A 45 25.43 -7.14 -19.17
CA GLU A 45 26.55 -6.64 -19.98
C GLU A 45 26.50 -5.11 -20.18
N ASP A 46 25.68 -4.40 -19.40
CA ASP A 46 25.40 -2.96 -19.54
C ASP A 46 24.89 -2.56 -20.94
N ARG A 47 24.29 -3.50 -21.67
CA ARG A 47 23.61 -3.28 -22.95
C ARG A 47 22.09 -3.24 -22.76
N GLY A 48 21.38 -2.79 -23.79
CA GLY A 48 19.95 -2.53 -23.72
C GLY A 48 19.18 -3.60 -24.45
N ASP A 49 18.41 -4.41 -23.73
CA ASP A 49 17.46 -5.32 -24.33
C ASP A 49 16.20 -4.54 -24.72
N ARG A 50 16.03 -4.35 -26.03
CA ARG A 50 14.78 -3.85 -26.58
C ARG A 50 13.77 -4.99 -26.56
N MET A 51 12.64 -4.79 -25.90
CA MET A 51 11.63 -5.82 -25.70
C MET A 51 10.24 -5.28 -26.01
N LEU A 52 9.42 -6.09 -26.69
CA LEU A 52 7.99 -5.87 -26.82
C LEU A 52 7.28 -6.57 -25.68
N PHE A 53 6.62 -5.77 -24.84
CA PHE A 53 5.74 -6.26 -23.80
C PHE A 53 4.30 -6.21 -24.30
N LEU A 54 3.59 -7.32 -24.16
CA LEU A 54 2.17 -7.44 -24.45
C LEU A 54 1.48 -7.95 -23.20
N LYS A 55 0.47 -7.22 -22.73
CA LYS A 55 -0.31 -7.55 -21.55
C LYS A 55 -1.77 -7.73 -21.94
N PHE A 56 -2.35 -8.85 -21.54
CA PHE A 56 -3.76 -9.15 -21.75
C PHE A 56 -4.32 -9.90 -20.54
N TRP A 57 -5.09 -9.19 -19.72
CA TRP A 57 -5.64 -9.68 -18.46
C TRP A 57 -4.54 -10.16 -17.51
N ARG A 58 -4.39 -11.48 -17.34
CA ARG A 58 -3.37 -12.08 -16.48
C ARG A 58 -2.15 -12.57 -17.26
N LEU A 59 -2.21 -12.53 -18.58
CA LEU A 59 -1.13 -12.97 -19.45
C LEU A 59 -0.21 -11.80 -19.77
N THR A 60 1.08 -11.97 -19.53
CA THR A 60 2.12 -11.09 -20.05
C THR A 60 3.03 -11.88 -20.97
N VAL A 61 3.35 -11.31 -22.13
CA VAL A 61 4.30 -11.86 -23.09
C VAL A 61 5.37 -10.81 -23.32
N VAL A 62 6.64 -11.20 -23.19
CA VAL A 62 7.81 -10.38 -23.44
C VAL A 62 8.57 -11.00 -24.61
N LEU A 63 8.64 -10.27 -25.71
CA LEU A 63 9.33 -10.69 -26.93
C LEU A 63 10.58 -9.83 -27.12
N PRO A 64 11.78 -10.41 -27.23
CA PRO A 64 12.98 -9.65 -27.49
C PRO A 64 12.97 -9.12 -28.93
N LEU A 65 13.36 -7.85 -29.09
CA LEU A 65 13.46 -7.12 -30.35
C LEU A 65 14.91 -6.75 -30.68
N GLY A 66 15.90 -7.42 -30.10
CA GLY A 66 17.32 -7.16 -30.29
C GLY A 66 17.97 -6.38 -29.15
N VAL A 67 19.29 -6.33 -29.19
CA VAL A 67 20.13 -5.60 -28.23
C VAL A 67 20.53 -4.27 -28.86
N ILE A 68 20.46 -3.19 -28.09
CA ILE A 68 20.90 -1.84 -28.46
C ILE A 68 21.96 -1.37 -27.48
N ASP A 69 22.71 -0.34 -27.87
CA ASP A 69 23.63 0.31 -26.94
C ASP A 69 22.82 1.10 -25.90
N HIS A 70 23.21 0.99 -24.63
CA HIS A 70 22.42 1.46 -23.50
C HIS A 70 23.16 2.57 -22.75
N PRO A 71 22.96 3.84 -23.16
CA PRO A 71 23.57 4.98 -22.48
C PRO A 71 22.84 5.38 -21.19
N TRP A 72 21.83 4.62 -20.74
CA TRP A 72 20.98 4.98 -19.61
C TRP A 72 21.37 4.18 -18.35
N PRO A 73 21.07 4.69 -17.14
CA PRO A 73 21.12 3.86 -15.94
C PRO A 73 20.14 2.68 -16.02
N ALA A 74 20.42 1.61 -15.27
CA ALA A 74 19.48 0.50 -15.15
C ALA A 74 18.09 1.02 -14.71
N MET A 75 17.04 0.48 -15.33
CA MET A 75 15.63 0.87 -15.12
C MET A 75 15.20 2.26 -15.61
N ASP A 76 16.11 3.06 -16.17
CA ASP A 76 15.83 4.43 -16.68
C ASP A 76 15.79 4.50 -18.23
N GLY A 77 15.73 3.34 -18.89
CA GLY A 77 15.64 3.25 -20.35
C GLY A 77 14.34 3.84 -20.91
N PRO A 78 14.35 4.37 -22.15
CA PRO A 78 13.16 4.91 -22.78
C PRO A 78 12.12 3.82 -23.04
N GLN A 79 10.85 4.19 -22.92
CA GLN A 79 9.72 3.29 -23.08
C GLN A 79 8.64 3.93 -23.98
N TRP A 80 8.05 3.13 -24.85
CA TRP A 80 6.92 3.53 -25.70
C TRP A 80 5.78 2.55 -25.50
N SER A 81 4.84 2.89 -24.64
CA SER A 81 3.81 1.95 -24.20
C SER A 81 2.54 2.65 -23.75
N ALA A 82 1.45 1.89 -23.78
CA ALA A 82 0.21 2.22 -23.10
C ALA A 82 -0.21 1.01 -22.28
N TYR A 83 -0.37 1.18 -20.97
CA TYR A 83 -0.82 0.14 -20.05
C TYR A 83 -2.04 0.59 -19.27
N ALA A 84 -2.95 -0.35 -19.06
CA ALA A 84 -4.06 -0.25 -18.14
C ALA A 84 -3.89 -1.35 -17.09
N SER A 85 -3.79 -1.01 -15.82
CA SER A 85 -3.61 -1.98 -14.74
C SER A 85 -4.60 -1.71 -13.63
N LYS A 86 -5.14 -2.76 -13.01
CA LYS A 86 -5.96 -2.62 -11.80
C LYS A 86 -5.24 -1.83 -10.69
N GLU A 87 -3.91 -1.94 -10.59
CA GLU A 87 -3.14 -1.40 -9.47
C GLU A 87 -2.68 0.05 -9.69
N PHE A 88 -2.42 0.45 -10.93
CA PHE A 88 -1.75 1.72 -11.25
C PHE A 88 -2.51 2.59 -12.26
N GLY A 89 -3.74 2.24 -12.61
CA GLY A 89 -4.54 2.99 -13.57
C GLY A 89 -4.05 2.86 -15.02
N LEU A 90 -4.20 3.95 -15.78
CA LEU A 90 -3.68 4.10 -17.13
C LEU A 90 -2.31 4.77 -17.10
N THR A 91 -1.32 4.18 -17.75
CA THR A 91 0.01 4.77 -17.88
C THR A 91 0.46 4.74 -19.33
N PHE A 92 0.92 5.90 -19.80
CA PHE A 92 1.44 6.10 -21.13
C PHE A 92 2.92 6.51 -21.03
N HIS A 93 3.76 5.94 -21.89
CA HIS A 93 5.17 6.26 -22.00
C HIS A 93 5.50 6.65 -23.44
N TRP A 94 6.35 7.67 -23.61
CA TRP A 94 6.87 8.11 -24.91
C TRP A 94 8.33 8.57 -24.76
N GLY A 95 9.24 7.60 -24.89
CA GLY A 95 10.66 7.81 -24.60
C GLY A 95 10.90 7.88 -23.10
N LEU A 96 11.59 8.92 -22.64
CA LEU A 96 11.88 9.16 -21.21
C LEU A 96 10.73 9.86 -20.47
N ARG A 97 9.63 10.17 -21.16
CA ARG A 97 8.47 10.85 -20.59
C ARG A 97 7.37 9.85 -20.29
N ARG A 98 6.67 10.07 -19.18
CA ARG A 98 5.55 9.26 -18.71
C ARG A 98 4.39 10.16 -18.28
N LYS A 99 3.17 9.67 -18.49
CA LYS A 99 1.97 10.20 -17.85
C LYS A 99 1.13 9.04 -17.33
N SER A 100 0.77 9.12 -16.05
CA SER A 100 -0.16 8.19 -15.41
C SER A 100 -1.45 8.90 -15.00
N PHE A 101 -2.53 8.13 -15.04
CA PHE A 101 -3.87 8.50 -14.61
C PHE A 101 -4.42 7.34 -13.78
N ASP A 102 -4.67 7.58 -12.50
CA ASP A 102 -5.33 6.61 -11.64
C ASP A 102 -6.77 6.35 -12.14
N TRP A 103 -7.39 5.23 -11.72
CA TRP A 103 -8.76 4.98 -12.14
C TRP A 103 -9.74 5.98 -11.52
N PRO A 104 -10.82 6.33 -12.23
CA PRO A 104 -11.81 7.26 -11.70
C PRO A 104 -12.55 6.72 -10.47
N TRP A 105 -12.64 5.39 -10.33
CA TRP A 105 -13.24 4.69 -9.19
C TRP A 105 -12.24 4.29 -8.10
N ASP A 106 -10.96 4.67 -8.22
CA ASP A 106 -10.00 4.47 -7.13
C ASP A 106 -10.36 5.35 -5.94
N TRP A 107 -10.14 4.82 -4.74
CA TRP A 107 -10.33 5.56 -3.49
C TRP A 107 -9.38 6.75 -3.42
N HIS A 108 -9.91 7.88 -2.98
CA HIS A 108 -9.18 9.11 -2.75
C HIS A 108 -9.54 9.67 -1.37
N THR A 109 -8.53 9.99 -0.58
CA THR A 109 -8.71 10.64 0.73
C THR A 109 -8.94 12.13 0.53
N LEU A 110 -10.14 12.60 0.85
CA LEU A 110 -10.48 14.03 0.89
C LEU A 110 -9.93 14.71 2.13
N ALA A 111 -10.04 14.05 3.28
CA ALA A 111 -9.54 14.55 4.55
C ALA A 111 -9.04 13.39 5.40
N TYR A 112 -7.98 13.64 6.16
CA TYR A 112 -7.49 12.75 7.19
C TYR A 112 -7.48 13.50 8.51
N GLU A 113 -8.37 13.11 9.41
CA GLU A 113 -8.74 13.93 10.56
C GLU A 113 -8.55 13.18 11.88
N MET A 114 -8.24 13.93 12.93
CA MET A 114 -8.20 13.48 14.32
C MET A 114 -9.28 14.17 15.14
N GLN A 115 -9.80 13.45 16.13
CA GLN A 115 -10.80 13.97 17.06
C GLN A 115 -10.14 14.83 18.13
N LEU A 116 -10.69 16.01 18.40
CA LEU A 116 -10.25 16.92 19.46
C LEU A 116 -10.98 16.62 20.79
N PRO A 117 -10.40 17.00 21.94
CA PRO A 117 -11.08 16.94 23.22
C PRO A 117 -12.40 17.74 23.17
N LYS A 118 -13.45 17.23 23.80
CA LYS A 118 -14.71 17.96 23.92
C LYS A 118 -14.48 19.24 24.73
N HIS A 119 -14.87 20.40 24.19
CA HIS A 119 -14.89 21.62 24.98
C HIS A 119 -16.00 21.54 26.03
N GLU A 120 -15.70 21.93 27.27
CA GLU A 120 -16.60 21.90 28.45
C GLU A 120 -17.97 22.58 28.21
N LYS A 121 -18.11 23.43 27.19
CA LYS A 121 -19.36 24.13 26.83
C LYS A 121 -20.23 23.42 25.79
N GLN A 122 -19.83 22.29 25.23
CA GLN A 122 -20.65 21.50 24.31
C GLN A 122 -21.34 20.35 25.06
N ILE A 123 -22.58 20.60 25.48
CA ILE A 123 -23.43 19.68 26.28
C ILE A 123 -24.51 19.11 25.35
N GLY A 124 -24.09 18.33 24.35
CA GLY A 124 -24.98 17.52 23.52
C GLY A 124 -24.64 16.03 23.69
N PRO A 125 -25.62 15.14 23.92
CA PRO A 125 -25.36 13.70 24.07
C PRO A 125 -24.76 13.04 22.82
N ASP A 126 -24.91 13.68 21.65
CA ASP A 126 -24.45 13.18 20.34
C ASP A 126 -23.19 13.90 19.82
N ASP A 127 -22.60 14.82 20.59
CA ASP A 127 -21.43 15.58 20.14
C ASP A 127 -20.16 14.75 20.35
N GLU A 128 -19.68 14.09 19.29
CA GLU A 128 -18.40 13.35 19.28
C GLU A 128 -17.18 14.29 19.35
N GLY A 129 -17.34 15.61 19.45
CA GLY A 129 -16.23 16.56 19.47
C GLY A 129 -15.79 16.96 18.06
N ALA A 130 -15.00 18.03 18.00
CA ALA A 130 -14.54 18.59 16.74
C ALA A 130 -13.49 17.70 16.06
N TRP A 131 -13.48 17.69 14.73
CA TRP A 131 -12.48 16.99 13.92
C TRP A 131 -11.58 18.00 13.22
N VAL A 132 -10.28 17.72 13.18
CA VAL A 132 -9.28 18.58 12.54
C VAL A 132 -8.29 17.75 11.75
N ASP A 133 -7.68 18.33 10.73
CA ASP A 133 -6.64 17.67 9.94
C ASP A 133 -5.48 17.17 10.82
N VAL A 134 -5.06 15.91 10.62
CA VAL A 134 -3.98 15.25 11.38
C VAL A 134 -2.63 15.97 11.22
N PHE A 135 -2.44 16.71 10.13
CA PHE A 135 -1.23 17.49 9.88
C PHE A 135 -1.23 18.86 10.57
N ASN A 136 -2.32 19.24 11.24
CA ASN A 136 -2.33 20.44 12.07
C ASN A 136 -1.47 20.22 13.32
N ARG A 137 -0.25 20.79 13.31
CA ARG A 137 0.74 20.64 14.38
C ARG A 137 0.38 21.35 15.68
N GLU A 138 -0.54 22.31 15.63
CA GLU A 138 -0.98 23.08 16.81
C GLU A 138 -2.11 22.38 17.56
N ALA A 139 -2.76 21.42 16.92
CA ALA A 139 -3.90 20.70 17.48
C ALA A 139 -3.44 19.47 18.28
N GLU A 140 -3.93 19.33 19.50
CA GLU A 140 -3.73 18.14 20.32
C GLU A 140 -4.94 17.21 20.23
N PRO A 141 -4.77 15.93 19.83
CA PRO A 141 -5.88 15.01 19.72
C PRO A 141 -6.43 14.63 21.10
N TYR A 142 -7.71 14.26 21.14
CA TYR A 142 -8.29 13.59 22.27
C TYR A 142 -7.59 12.25 22.51
N LYS A 143 -7.16 12.02 23.76
CA LYS A 143 -6.41 10.84 24.18
C LYS A 143 -7.06 10.20 25.40
N GLU A 144 -7.12 8.88 25.39
CA GLU A 144 -7.46 8.06 26.55
C GLU A 144 -6.29 7.15 26.89
N HIS A 145 -6.04 6.90 28.17
CA HIS A 145 -5.00 6.00 28.63
C HIS A 145 -5.63 4.77 29.26
N HIS A 146 -5.30 3.60 28.74
CA HIS A 146 -5.86 2.33 29.19
C HIS A 146 -4.75 1.30 29.44
N PRO A 147 -4.89 0.44 30.46
CA PRO A 147 -3.98 -0.69 30.62
C PRO A 147 -4.15 -1.64 29.43
N TYR A 148 -3.02 -2.12 28.91
CA TYR A 148 -2.93 -3.01 27.75
C TYR A 148 -2.12 -4.26 28.09
N THR A 149 -2.65 -5.43 27.78
CA THR A 149 -1.99 -6.71 28.07
C THR A 149 -1.77 -7.50 26.79
N TYR A 150 -0.52 -7.91 26.54
CA TYR A 150 -0.16 -8.77 25.42
C TYR A 150 0.49 -10.06 25.91
N THR A 151 -0.02 -11.21 25.47
CA THR A 151 0.57 -12.52 25.82
C THR A 151 1.36 -13.06 24.63
N LEU A 152 2.66 -13.26 24.82
CA LEU A 152 3.53 -13.88 23.83
C LEU A 152 3.19 -15.35 23.62
N LYS A 153 3.66 -15.93 22.52
CA LYS A 153 3.50 -17.36 22.21
C LYS A 153 4.11 -18.28 23.26
N ASN A 154 5.14 -17.82 23.96
CA ASN A 154 5.77 -18.55 25.06
C ASN A 154 5.01 -18.41 26.40
N GLY A 155 3.88 -17.68 26.43
CA GLY A 155 3.07 -17.43 27.61
C GLY A 155 3.53 -16.23 28.45
N THR A 156 4.63 -15.57 28.12
CA THR A 156 5.07 -14.36 28.82
C THR A 156 4.09 -13.22 28.57
N VAL A 157 3.63 -12.59 29.66
CA VAL A 157 2.72 -11.46 29.62
C VAL A 157 3.51 -10.15 29.62
N GLN A 158 3.18 -9.25 28.69
CA GLN A 158 3.68 -7.89 28.61
C GLN A 158 2.55 -6.93 29.01
N GLU A 159 2.76 -6.18 30.09
CA GLU A 159 1.84 -5.15 30.57
C GLU A 159 2.34 -3.78 30.11
N ARG A 160 1.46 -2.99 29.50
CA ARG A 160 1.74 -1.65 28.98
C ARG A 160 0.60 -0.69 29.28
N VAL A 161 0.87 0.60 29.13
CA VAL A 161 -0.16 1.62 29.02
C VAL A 161 -0.33 1.99 27.55
N ALA A 162 -1.54 1.81 27.02
CA ALA A 162 -1.91 2.24 25.69
C ALA A 162 -2.54 3.64 25.76
N THR A 163 -1.95 4.58 25.05
CA THR A 163 -2.52 5.90 24.75
C THR A 163 -3.28 5.78 23.42
N VAL A 164 -4.59 6.00 23.46
CA VAL A 164 -5.48 5.78 22.32
C VAL A 164 -6.08 7.11 21.88
N SER A 165 -6.08 7.37 20.58
CA SER A 165 -6.74 8.52 19.95
C SER A 165 -7.56 8.09 18.74
N LYS A 166 -8.61 8.85 18.40
CA LYS A 166 -9.50 8.53 17.27
C LYS A 166 -9.06 9.29 16.01
N ARG A 167 -8.99 8.57 14.88
CA ARG A 167 -8.71 9.12 13.55
C ARG A 167 -9.78 8.68 12.55
N ARG A 168 -10.06 9.50 11.54
CA ARG A 168 -10.95 9.12 10.44
C ARG A 168 -10.42 9.54 9.07
N HIS A 169 -10.66 8.68 8.09
CA HIS A 169 -10.48 8.97 6.68
C HIS A 169 -11.82 9.31 6.06
N VAL A 170 -11.92 10.51 5.47
CA VAL A 170 -13.02 10.88 4.58
C VAL A 170 -12.61 10.51 3.17
N LEU A 171 -13.23 9.47 2.62
CA LEU A 171 -12.89 8.86 1.34
C LEU A 171 -13.93 9.21 0.29
N THR A 172 -13.51 9.34 -0.95
CA THR A 172 -14.38 9.46 -2.12
C THR A 172 -13.78 8.66 -3.28
N TRP A 173 -14.52 8.52 -4.37
CA TRP A 173 -13.94 8.08 -5.62
C TRP A 173 -13.22 9.24 -6.30
N ARG A 174 -12.04 8.98 -6.89
CA ARG A 174 -11.18 10.01 -7.46
C ARG A 174 -11.86 10.89 -8.52
N ALA A 175 -12.80 10.35 -9.30
CA ALA A 175 -13.60 11.12 -10.26
C ALA A 175 -14.49 12.19 -9.62
N PHE A 176 -14.87 12.00 -8.36
CA PHE A 176 -15.81 12.85 -7.62
C PHE A 176 -15.10 13.76 -6.61
N LYS A 177 -13.76 13.79 -6.60
CA LYS A 177 -12.97 14.55 -5.62
C LYS A 177 -13.32 16.05 -5.58
N SER A 178 -13.65 16.65 -6.73
CA SER A 178 -13.99 18.08 -6.81
C SER A 178 -15.44 18.37 -6.41
N LEU A 179 -16.31 17.36 -6.40
CA LEU A 179 -17.71 17.49 -6.04
C LEU A 179 -17.93 17.25 -4.53
N GLY A 180 -16.99 16.61 -3.84
CA GLY A 180 -17.10 16.29 -2.43
C GLY A 180 -18.18 15.25 -2.10
N TRP A 181 -18.81 14.65 -3.11
CA TRP A 181 -19.85 13.63 -2.98
C TRP A 181 -19.81 12.66 -4.18
N PRO A 182 -20.04 11.35 -4.00
CA PRO A 182 -20.29 10.65 -2.72
C PRO A 182 -19.03 10.51 -1.87
N PHE A 183 -19.19 10.46 -0.55
CA PHE A 183 -18.09 10.22 0.40
C PHE A 183 -18.45 9.15 1.42
N TRP A 184 -17.41 8.53 1.98
CA TRP A 184 -17.48 7.48 2.98
C TRP A 184 -16.52 7.84 4.12
N ILE A 185 -16.92 7.54 5.34
CA ILE A 185 -16.08 7.76 6.52
C ILE A 185 -15.61 6.40 7.01
N LYS A 186 -14.29 6.25 7.16
CA LYS A 186 -13.67 5.10 7.80
C LYS A 186 -12.95 5.59 9.05
N GLU A 187 -13.36 5.09 10.21
CA GLU A 187 -12.77 5.45 11.49
C GLU A 187 -11.80 4.37 11.98
N SER A 188 -10.82 4.80 12.76
CA SER A 188 -9.78 3.94 13.35
C SER A 188 -9.28 4.56 14.64
N ILE A 189 -8.78 3.74 15.54
CA ILE A 189 -7.95 4.20 16.64
C ILE A 189 -6.48 4.19 16.23
N ASP A 190 -5.74 5.18 16.73
CA ASP A 190 -4.29 5.21 16.74
C ASP A 190 -3.82 4.96 18.17
N VAL A 191 -3.04 3.91 18.36
CA VAL A 191 -2.58 3.42 19.66
C VAL A 191 -1.08 3.62 19.76
N GLU A 192 -0.65 4.28 20.82
CA GLU A 192 0.75 4.46 21.20
C GLU A 192 1.00 3.77 22.54
N PHE A 193 1.98 2.88 22.60
CA PHE A 193 2.33 2.16 23.82
C PHE A 193 3.48 2.89 24.54
N ASP A 194 3.46 2.85 25.86
CA ASP A 194 4.56 3.36 26.71
C ASP A 194 5.87 2.55 26.59
N GLY A 195 5.84 1.41 25.89
CA GLY A 195 7.02 0.61 25.58
C GLY A 195 6.75 -0.40 24.46
N GLU A 196 7.80 -1.09 24.01
CA GLU A 196 7.69 -2.10 22.95
C GLU A 196 6.75 -3.26 23.33
N VAL A 197 5.88 -3.63 22.38
CA VAL A 197 4.94 -4.77 22.44
C VAL A 197 5.22 -5.77 21.32
N GLY A 198 5.25 -7.06 21.63
CA GLY A 198 5.37 -8.13 20.65
C GLY A 198 6.52 -9.11 20.90
N GLU A 199 6.64 -10.08 20.00
CA GLU A 199 7.61 -11.19 20.08
C GLU A 199 9.07 -10.73 20.00
N ARG A 200 9.32 -9.59 19.37
CA ARG A 200 10.67 -9.03 19.15
C ARG A 200 11.05 -7.91 20.11
N THR A 201 10.25 -7.67 21.15
CA THR A 201 10.56 -6.69 22.19
C THR A 201 11.98 -6.92 22.75
N GLY A 202 12.80 -5.87 22.75
CA GLY A 202 14.19 -5.90 23.23
C GLY A 202 15.21 -6.54 22.27
N SER A 203 14.78 -6.99 21.08
CA SER A 203 15.69 -7.41 20.02
C SER A 203 16.18 -6.21 19.20
N TRP A 204 17.24 -6.37 18.42
CA TRP A 204 17.71 -5.32 17.49
C TRP A 204 16.67 -4.93 16.43
N LYS A 205 15.66 -5.79 16.18
CA LYS A 205 14.54 -5.49 15.28
C LYS A 205 13.41 -4.72 15.97
N GLY A 206 13.39 -4.74 17.31
CA GLY A 206 12.39 -4.10 18.16
C GLY A 206 11.01 -4.74 18.10
N GLY A 207 10.18 -4.43 19.10
CA GLY A 207 8.74 -4.63 19.08
C GLY A 207 7.97 -3.49 18.41
N THR A 208 6.64 -3.48 18.60
CA THR A 208 5.73 -2.42 18.14
C THR A 208 5.54 -1.39 19.24
N ILE A 209 5.78 -0.12 18.94
CA ILE A 209 5.55 1.02 19.86
C ILE A 209 4.25 1.76 19.58
N GLY A 210 3.65 1.55 18.41
CA GLY A 210 2.35 2.10 18.08
C GLY A 210 1.74 1.45 16.84
N CYS A 211 0.42 1.49 16.73
CA CYS A 211 -0.32 0.92 15.61
C CYS A 211 -1.70 1.54 15.45
N GLY A 212 -2.21 1.53 14.21
CA GLY A 212 -3.61 1.81 13.91
C GLY A 212 -4.49 0.56 13.94
N TYR A 213 -5.75 0.72 14.30
CA TYR A 213 -6.75 -0.35 14.31
C TYR A 213 -8.15 0.16 13.94
N ASP A 214 -8.85 -0.53 13.04
CA ASP A 214 -10.13 -0.06 12.50
C ASP A 214 -11.25 -0.11 13.56
N LEU A 215 -12.08 0.94 13.61
CA LEU A 215 -13.29 1.01 14.43
C LEU A 215 -14.49 0.42 13.68
N ARG A 216 -15.29 -0.38 14.38
CA ARG A 216 -16.58 -0.87 13.89
C ARG A 216 -17.69 0.17 14.16
N PRO A 217 -18.80 0.16 13.40
CA PRO A 217 -19.91 1.07 13.64
C PRO A 217 -20.42 0.99 15.08
N GLY A 218 -20.43 2.11 15.79
CA GLY A 218 -20.87 2.21 17.19
C GLY A 218 -19.87 1.71 18.24
N GLU A 219 -18.67 1.31 17.85
CA GLU A 219 -17.63 0.86 18.77
C GLU A 219 -16.93 2.06 19.43
N THR A 220 -16.69 1.99 20.75
CA THR A 220 -15.87 2.99 21.44
C THR A 220 -14.36 2.73 21.24
N MET A 221 -13.52 3.71 21.57
CA MET A 221 -12.06 3.51 21.50
C MET A 221 -11.59 2.37 22.41
N LEU A 222 -12.17 2.27 23.61
CA LEU A 222 -11.88 1.20 24.56
C LEU A 222 -12.33 -0.17 24.04
N ASP A 223 -13.54 -0.26 23.48
CA ASP A 223 -14.04 -1.53 22.92
C ASP A 223 -13.13 -2.03 21.79
N ALA A 224 -12.72 -1.12 20.89
CA ALA A 224 -11.79 -1.42 19.81
C ALA A 224 -10.41 -1.86 20.34
N LEU A 225 -9.91 -1.21 21.40
CA LEU A 225 -8.66 -1.60 22.04
C LEU A 225 -8.76 -3.03 22.63
N ARG A 226 -9.84 -3.34 23.35
CA ARG A 226 -10.07 -4.68 23.92
C ARG A 226 -10.23 -5.76 22.86
N ARG A 227 -10.87 -5.43 21.74
CA ARG A 227 -10.93 -6.33 20.58
C ARG A 227 -9.54 -6.53 19.96
N MET A 228 -8.75 -5.46 19.85
CA MET A 228 -7.38 -5.51 19.32
C MET A 228 -6.50 -6.45 20.15
N GLU A 229 -6.63 -6.46 21.48
CA GLU A 229 -5.90 -7.39 22.37
C GLU A 229 -6.10 -8.86 21.99
N GLY A 230 -7.31 -9.24 21.56
CA GLY A 230 -7.62 -10.62 21.16
C GLY A 230 -7.30 -10.96 19.70
N GLU A 231 -7.42 -10.00 18.78
CA GLU A 231 -7.29 -10.25 17.34
C GLU A 231 -5.87 -9.99 16.79
N ARG A 232 -5.13 -9.04 17.38
CA ARG A 232 -3.87 -8.55 16.82
C ARG A 232 -2.68 -9.40 17.26
N ILE A 233 -1.86 -9.81 16.30
CA ILE A 233 -0.59 -10.50 16.55
C ILE A 233 0.56 -9.56 16.18
N PHE A 234 1.35 -9.16 17.17
CA PHE A 234 2.56 -8.36 16.97
C PHE A 234 3.76 -9.28 16.72
N ARG A 235 4.67 -8.85 15.85
CA ARG A 235 5.85 -9.63 15.41
C ARG A 235 7.10 -9.26 16.17
#